data_AF-A0AB74IDX8-F1
#
_entry.id   AF-A0AB74IDX8-F1
#
_cell.length_a   1.000
_cell.length_b   1.000
_cell.length_c   1.000
_cell.angle_alpha   90.00
_cell.angle_beta   90.00
_cell.angle_gamma   90.00
#
_symmetry.space_group_name_H-M   'P 1'
#
loop_
_entity.id
_entity.type
_entity.pdbx_description
1 polymer ?
#
loop_
_entity_poly.entity_id
_entity_poly.type
_entity_poly.pdbx_seq_one_letter_code
_entity_poly.pdbx_strand_id
1 'polypeptide(L)'
;MSEEKIYLIKNDHGEYLTVERTAPWWNSPVGTAVRNIDVALAWAEKYGGHVVTFVEEPKKVVLTKEQAEIVERAHSGKFPAASIAFYGDDDEEPLMNAYVNGYTVAKEKKYNVKVPHTKEVWYYKSGDTDLLTICPADKELRGKFTEAEIEHYGLQYCEKEEVTDDDE
;
A
#
# COMPACT_ATOMS: atom_id res chain seq x y z
N MET A 1 7.12 11.45 -17.06
CA MET A 1 7.58 12.52 -16.14
C MET A 1 9.10 12.43 -16.13
N SER A 2 9.81 13.46 -16.57
CA SER A 2 11.28 13.46 -16.50
C SER A 2 11.66 13.56 -15.02
N GLU A 3 12.21 12.51 -14.42
CA GLU A 3 12.65 12.52 -13.02
C GLU A 3 13.77 13.56 -12.86
N GLU A 4 13.42 14.73 -12.32
CA GLU A 4 14.38 15.80 -12.08
C GLU A 4 15.28 15.38 -10.91
N LYS A 5 16.55 15.10 -11.21
CA LYS A 5 17.52 14.66 -10.20
C LYS A 5 17.81 15.79 -9.22
N ILE A 6 17.64 15.49 -7.94
CA ILE A 6 18.01 16.36 -6.83
C ILE A 6 19.27 15.79 -6.18
N TYR A 7 20.27 16.64 -5.96
CA TYR A 7 21.55 16.28 -5.39
C TYR A 7 21.68 16.83 -3.97
N LEU A 8 22.23 16.03 -3.07
CA LEU A 8 22.66 16.41 -1.73
C LEU A 8 24.15 16.11 -1.59
N ILE A 9 24.80 16.71 -0.60
CA ILE A 9 26.20 16.43 -0.27
C ILE A 9 26.20 15.70 1.07
N LYS A 10 26.87 14.54 1.12
CA LYS A 10 26.97 13.68 2.29
C LYS A 10 28.44 13.48 2.68
N ASN A 11 28.74 13.57 3.97
CA ASN A 11 30.08 13.28 4.48
C ASN A 11 30.25 11.80 4.87
N ASP A 12 31.47 11.43 5.27
CA ASP A 12 31.81 10.05 5.64
C ASP A 12 31.17 9.60 6.96
N HIS A 13 30.68 10.53 7.78
CA HIS A 13 29.89 10.24 8.98
C HIS A 13 28.40 10.02 8.69
N GLY A 14 27.99 10.17 7.43
CA GLY A 14 26.62 10.00 6.99
C GLY A 14 25.72 11.22 7.18
N GLU A 15 26.30 12.37 7.53
CA GLU A 15 25.60 13.63 7.73
C GLU A 15 25.45 14.38 6.39
N TYR A 16 24.37 15.15 6.26
CA TYR A 16 24.10 15.95 5.07
C TYR A 16 24.55 17.39 5.26
N LEU A 17 25.10 17.98 4.20
CA LEU A 17 25.55 19.36 4.20
C LEU A 17 24.35 20.32 4.18
N THR A 18 24.44 21.34 5.01
CA THR A 18 23.52 22.46 5.03
C THR A 18 24.28 23.73 4.75
N VAL A 19 23.87 24.45 3.70
CA VAL A 19 24.44 25.73 3.32
C VAL A 19 23.46 26.83 3.72
N GLU A 20 23.67 27.41 4.90
CA GLU A 20 22.92 28.58 5.34
C GLU A 20 23.66 29.88 5.01
N ARG A 21 22.96 31.03 5.18
CA ARG A 21 23.54 32.36 4.90
C ARG A 21 24.79 32.66 5.73
N THR A 22 24.92 32.07 6.91
CA THR A 22 25.96 32.41 7.89
C THR A 22 27.17 31.48 7.82
N ALA A 23 26.95 30.18 7.64
CA ALA A 23 28.01 29.19 7.48
C ALA A 23 27.46 27.87 6.92
N PRO A 24 28.31 27.04 6.28
CA PRO A 24 28.00 25.64 6.06
C PRO A 24 28.16 24.85 7.37
N TRP A 25 27.29 23.88 7.62
CA TRP A 25 27.47 22.93 8.72
C TRP A 25 26.97 21.54 8.37
N TRP A 26 27.49 20.58 9.13
CA TRP A 26 27.06 19.19 9.13
C TRP A 26 26.08 18.95 10.27
N ASN A 27 25.27 17.90 10.16
CA ASN A 27 24.31 17.46 11.19
C ASN A 27 23.23 18.49 11.55
N SER A 28 22.78 19.23 10.55
CA SER A 28 21.61 20.10 10.69
C SER A 28 20.32 19.28 10.73
N PRO A 29 19.26 19.74 11.42
CA PRO A 29 17.91 19.21 11.22
C PRO A 29 17.36 19.48 9.80
N VAL A 30 17.99 20.38 9.03
CA VAL A 30 17.59 20.75 7.66
C VAL A 30 18.73 20.52 6.68
N GLY A 31 18.52 19.84 5.55
CA GLY A 31 19.54 19.64 4.52
C GLY A 31 19.43 20.65 3.36
N THR A 32 20.53 20.90 2.64
CA THR A 32 20.47 21.66 1.38
C THR A 32 20.47 20.72 0.18
N ALA A 33 19.51 20.94 -0.72
CA ALA A 33 19.34 20.19 -1.95
C ALA A 33 19.52 21.12 -3.16
N VAL A 34 20.19 20.63 -4.20
CA VAL A 34 20.45 21.39 -5.43
C VAL A 34 20.10 20.57 -6.67
N ARG A 35 19.65 21.24 -7.73
CA ARG A 35 19.29 20.60 -9.02
C ARG A 35 20.43 20.54 -10.02
N ASN A 36 21.47 21.35 -9.80
CA ASN A 36 22.64 21.41 -10.67
C ASN A 36 23.78 20.59 -10.05
N ILE A 37 24.26 19.59 -10.79
CA ILE A 37 25.33 18.70 -10.34
C ILE A 37 26.68 19.42 -10.18
N ASP A 38 26.98 20.42 -11.01
CA ASP A 38 28.23 21.19 -10.93
C ASP A 38 28.28 22.00 -9.63
N VAL A 39 27.13 22.53 -9.19
CA VAL A 39 27.01 23.21 -7.89
C VAL A 39 27.22 22.21 -6.75
N ALA A 40 26.63 21.01 -6.85
CA ALA A 40 26.81 19.96 -5.84
C ALA A 40 28.27 19.51 -5.73
N LEU A 41 28.94 19.30 -6.88
CA LEU A 41 30.35 18.92 -6.95
C LEU A 41 31.26 20.01 -6.40
N ALA A 42 31.03 21.27 -6.77
CA ALA A 42 31.80 22.40 -6.25
C ALA A 42 31.68 22.53 -4.73
N TRP A 43 30.50 22.24 -4.16
CA TRP A 43 30.31 22.24 -2.71
C TRP A 43 30.94 21.03 -2.03
N ALA A 44 30.85 19.85 -2.63
CA ALA A 44 31.52 18.65 -2.13
C ALA A 44 33.05 18.83 -2.11
N GLU A 45 33.63 19.40 -3.17
CA GLU A 45 35.06 19.72 -3.23
C GLU A 45 35.46 20.76 -2.17
N LYS A 46 34.65 21.81 -1.99
CA LYS A 46 34.95 22.91 -1.08
C LYS A 46 34.82 22.56 0.40
N TYR A 47 33.78 21.81 0.77
CA TYR A 47 33.42 21.55 2.18
C TYR A 47 33.74 20.12 2.63
N GLY A 48 34.17 19.26 1.71
CA GLY A 48 34.35 17.83 1.93
C GLY A 48 33.05 17.05 1.76
N GLY A 49 33.16 15.77 1.41
CA GLY A 49 32.03 14.87 1.19
C GLY A 49 31.87 14.45 -0.27
N HIS A 50 30.76 13.80 -0.57
CA HIS A 50 30.42 13.30 -1.90
C HIS A 50 28.97 13.61 -2.25
N VAL A 51 28.69 13.70 -3.55
CA VAL A 51 27.36 13.97 -4.06
C VAL A 51 26.52 12.69 -4.01
N VAL A 52 25.32 12.78 -3.47
CA VAL A 52 24.30 11.73 -3.49
C VAL A 52 23.02 12.26 -4.11
N THR A 53 22.21 11.37 -4.68
CA THR A 53 20.92 11.75 -5.29
C THR A 53 19.77 11.41 -4.36
N PHE A 54 18.84 12.34 -4.22
CA PHE A 54 17.54 12.05 -3.61
C PHE A 54 16.76 11.11 -4.51
N VAL A 55 16.08 10.15 -3.90
CA VAL A 55 15.08 9.30 -4.55
C VAL A 55 13.80 9.51 -3.78
N GLU A 56 12.74 9.95 -4.47
CA GLU A 56 11.42 10.11 -3.88
C GLU A 56 10.92 8.74 -3.39
N GLU A 57 10.15 8.71 -2.29
CA GLU A 57 9.55 7.46 -1.82
C GLU A 57 8.70 6.88 -2.97
N PRO A 58 8.95 5.62 -3.39
CA PRO A 58 8.29 5.09 -4.55
C PRO A 58 6.80 4.95 -4.29
N LYS A 59 5.99 5.13 -5.34
CA LYS A 59 4.55 4.98 -5.23
C LYS A 59 4.21 3.53 -4.85
N LYS A 60 3.57 3.36 -3.69
CA LYS A 60 3.13 2.04 -3.20
C LYS A 60 2.12 1.42 -4.15
N VAL A 61 2.23 0.11 -4.34
CA VAL A 61 1.30 -0.69 -5.14
C VAL A 61 0.07 -1.01 -4.30
N VAL A 62 -1.12 -0.94 -4.89
CA VAL A 62 -2.35 -1.39 -4.23
C VAL A 62 -2.54 -2.86 -4.58
N LEU A 63 -2.55 -3.74 -3.58
CA LEU A 63 -2.70 -5.19 -3.74
C LEU A 63 -4.01 -5.69 -3.14
N THR A 64 -4.49 -6.84 -3.62
CA THR A 64 -5.50 -7.62 -2.88
C THR A 64 -4.89 -8.24 -1.63
N LYS A 65 -5.73 -8.83 -0.77
CA LYS A 65 -5.26 -9.51 0.42
C LYS A 65 -4.40 -10.74 0.08
N GLU A 66 -4.82 -11.51 -0.91
CA GLU A 66 -4.12 -12.71 -1.39
C GLU A 66 -2.75 -12.33 -1.97
N GLN A 67 -2.70 -11.28 -2.79
CA GLN A 67 -1.46 -10.74 -3.34
C GLN A 67 -0.50 -10.25 -2.23
N ALA A 68 -1.03 -9.56 -1.22
CA ALA A 68 -0.24 -9.12 -0.07
C ALA A 68 0.38 -10.30 0.71
N GLU A 69 -0.38 -11.39 0.90
CA GLU A 69 0.14 -12.61 1.55
C GLU A 69 1.31 -13.24 0.77
N ILE A 70 1.29 -13.15 -0.56
CA ILE A 70 2.39 -13.61 -1.41
C ILE A 70 3.64 -12.74 -1.20
N VAL A 71 3.50 -11.41 -1.13
CA VAL A 71 4.61 -10.50 -0.87
C VAL A 71 5.23 -10.73 0.52
N GLU A 72 4.41 -10.92 1.54
CA GLU A 72 4.88 -11.24 2.91
C GLU A 72 5.61 -12.59 2.95
N ARG A 73 5.10 -13.60 2.22
CA ARG A 73 5.80 -14.88 2.04
C ARG A 73 7.13 -14.70 1.31
N ALA A 74 7.21 -13.81 0.33
CA ALA A 74 8.45 -13.51 -0.37
C ALA A 74 9.48 -12.86 0.58
N HIS A 75 9.06 -11.93 1.45
CA HIS A 75 9.95 -11.27 2.42
C HIS A 75 10.50 -12.21 3.50
N SER A 76 9.69 -13.18 3.94
CA SER A 76 10.10 -14.19 4.92
C SER A 76 10.84 -15.38 4.31
N GLY A 77 10.77 -15.53 2.98
CA GLY A 77 11.34 -16.65 2.24
C GLY A 77 12.83 -16.53 1.97
N LYS A 78 13.51 -17.68 1.86
CA LYS A 78 14.92 -17.75 1.43
C LYS A 78 15.12 -17.33 -0.03
N PHE A 79 14.08 -17.50 -0.85
CA PHE A 79 14.11 -17.22 -2.29
C PHE A 79 12.89 -16.37 -2.69
N PRO A 80 12.92 -15.04 -2.47
CA PRO A 80 11.78 -14.16 -2.71
C PRO A 80 11.24 -14.24 -4.15
N ALA A 81 12.14 -14.25 -5.14
CA ALA A 81 11.75 -14.36 -6.55
C ALA A 81 11.01 -15.67 -6.87
N ALA A 82 11.38 -16.78 -6.20
CA ALA A 82 10.67 -18.04 -6.36
C ALA A 82 9.27 -17.98 -5.75
N SER A 83 9.11 -17.36 -4.57
CA SER A 83 7.79 -17.17 -3.96
C SER A 83 6.87 -16.37 -4.88
N ILE A 84 7.36 -15.30 -5.49
CA ILE A 84 6.57 -14.48 -6.42
C ILE A 84 6.24 -15.30 -7.67
N ALA A 85 7.21 -16.00 -8.27
CA ALA A 85 6.96 -16.78 -9.49
C ALA A 85 6.03 -17.98 -9.30
N PHE A 86 6.09 -18.65 -8.16
CA PHE A 86 5.26 -19.85 -7.92
C PHE A 86 3.84 -19.52 -7.45
N TYR A 87 3.64 -18.39 -6.77
CA TYR A 87 2.34 -18.04 -6.18
C TYR A 87 1.68 -16.83 -6.83
N GLY A 88 2.42 -16.04 -7.61
CA GLY A 88 1.95 -14.80 -8.21
C GLY A 88 1.16 -14.95 -9.51
N ASP A 89 1.19 -16.11 -10.16
CA ASP A 89 0.49 -16.36 -11.44
C ASP A 89 0.73 -15.23 -12.46
N ASP A 90 -0.32 -14.60 -13.00
CA ASP A 90 -0.21 -13.46 -13.94
C ASP A 90 0.10 -12.11 -13.25
N ASP A 91 0.21 -12.05 -11.92
CA ASP A 91 0.46 -10.85 -11.12
C ASP A 91 1.94 -10.66 -10.73
N GLU A 92 2.88 -11.33 -11.40
CA GLU A 92 4.31 -11.24 -11.08
C GLU A 92 4.83 -9.79 -11.06
N GLU A 93 4.49 -8.98 -12.06
CA GLU A 93 4.94 -7.58 -12.17
C GLU A 93 4.45 -6.69 -11.01
N PRO A 94 3.13 -6.61 -10.69
CA PRO A 94 2.67 -5.84 -9.54
C PRO A 94 3.23 -6.37 -8.21
N LEU A 95 3.41 -7.69 -8.05
CA LEU A 95 4.01 -8.28 -6.84
C LEU A 95 5.50 -7.95 -6.68
N MET A 96 6.28 -7.96 -7.77
CA MET A 96 7.67 -7.53 -7.75
C MET A 96 7.80 -6.04 -7.42
N ASN A 97 6.93 -5.20 -8.00
CA ASN A 97 6.88 -3.78 -7.70
C ASN A 97 6.50 -3.53 -6.24
N ALA A 98 5.53 -4.27 -5.70
CA ALA A 98 5.12 -4.20 -4.29
C ALA A 98 6.23 -4.63 -3.34
N TYR A 99 6.97 -5.69 -3.68
CA TYR A 99 8.09 -6.20 -2.88
C TYR A 99 9.22 -5.16 -2.75
N VAL A 100 9.48 -4.39 -3.80
CA VAL A 100 10.56 -3.38 -3.81
C VAL A 100 10.10 -2.03 -3.26
N ASN A 101 8.92 -1.57 -3.66
CA ASN A 101 8.42 -0.22 -3.39
C ASN A 101 7.47 -0.15 -2.18
N GLY A 102 7.11 -1.29 -1.60
CA GLY A 102 6.04 -1.42 -0.62
C GLY A 102 4.65 -1.40 -1.26
N TYR A 103 3.65 -1.76 -0.44
CA TYR A 103 2.27 -1.87 -0.89
C TYR A 103 1.26 -1.39 0.17
N THR A 104 0.02 -1.20 -0.28
CA THR A 104 -1.16 -1.06 0.57
C THR A 104 -2.18 -2.13 0.17
N VAL A 105 -2.97 -2.61 1.13
CA VAL A 105 -4.01 -3.61 0.85
C VAL A 105 -5.31 -2.89 0.51
N ALA A 106 -5.91 -3.25 -0.63
CA ALA A 106 -7.23 -2.78 -0.99
C ALA A 106 -8.23 -3.21 0.09
N LYS A 107 -9.06 -2.27 0.56
CA LYS A 107 -10.17 -2.62 1.46
C LYS A 107 -11.09 -3.60 0.71
N GLU A 108 -11.30 -4.78 1.29
CA GLU A 108 -12.19 -5.78 0.73
C GLU A 108 -13.63 -5.23 0.72
N LYS A 109 -14.28 -5.30 -0.44
CA LYS A 109 -15.67 -4.84 -0.57
C LYS A 109 -16.59 -5.77 0.20
N LYS A 110 -17.51 -5.18 0.95
CA LYS A 110 -18.54 -5.90 1.68
C LYS A 110 -19.92 -5.52 1.19
N TYR A 111 -20.85 -6.44 1.32
CA TYR A 111 -22.21 -6.31 0.82
C TYR A 111 -23.22 -6.75 1.87
N ASN A 112 -24.34 -6.04 1.96
CA ASN A 112 -25.54 -6.58 2.58
C ASN A 112 -26.33 -7.34 1.52
N VAL A 113 -26.80 -8.54 1.86
CA VAL A 113 -27.51 -9.41 0.90
C VAL A 113 -28.95 -9.59 1.35
N LYS A 114 -29.90 -9.30 0.46
CA LYS A 114 -31.33 -9.33 0.75
C LYS A 114 -31.93 -10.70 0.47
N VAL A 115 -32.88 -11.11 1.30
CA VAL A 115 -33.62 -12.36 1.09
C VAL A 115 -34.64 -12.16 -0.04
N PRO A 116 -34.63 -13.00 -1.10
CA PRO A 116 -35.57 -12.90 -2.21
C PRO A 116 -37.03 -12.92 -1.74
N HIS A 117 -37.90 -12.20 -2.45
CA HIS A 117 -39.34 -12.13 -2.18
C HIS A 117 -39.73 -11.57 -0.78
N THR A 118 -38.79 -10.91 -0.10
CA THR A 118 -39.06 -10.19 1.15
C THR A 118 -38.81 -8.69 0.99
N LYS A 119 -39.45 -7.87 1.83
CA LYS A 119 -39.30 -6.41 1.78
C LYS A 119 -38.10 -5.91 2.59
N GLU A 120 -37.90 -6.43 3.79
CA GLU A 120 -36.96 -5.89 4.78
C GLU A 120 -36.12 -6.98 5.47
N VAL A 121 -35.99 -8.16 4.86
CA VAL A 121 -35.24 -9.28 5.43
C VAL A 121 -33.89 -9.44 4.71
N TRP A 122 -32.84 -9.56 5.51
CA TRP A 122 -31.46 -9.63 5.07
C TRP A 122 -30.80 -10.88 5.63
N TYR A 123 -29.83 -11.43 4.91
CA TYR A 123 -28.99 -12.49 5.44
C TYR A 123 -27.99 -11.94 6.45
N TYR A 124 -27.62 -12.75 7.44
CA TYR A 124 -26.49 -12.51 8.31
C TYR A 124 -25.84 -13.83 8.74
N LYS A 125 -24.56 -13.75 9.10
CA LYS A 125 -23.79 -14.90 9.59
C LYS A 125 -23.88 -14.92 11.12
N SER A 126 -24.28 -16.05 11.69
CA SER A 126 -24.20 -16.28 13.13
C SER A 126 -23.02 -17.21 13.42
N GLY A 127 -21.91 -16.64 13.89
CA GLY A 127 -20.65 -17.39 14.02
C GLY A 127 -20.07 -17.76 12.65
N ASP A 128 -19.38 -18.90 12.58
CA ASP A 128 -18.58 -19.27 11.41
C ASP A 128 -19.32 -20.15 10.37
N THR A 129 -20.55 -20.62 10.64
CA THR A 129 -21.19 -21.65 9.79
C THR A 129 -22.63 -21.36 9.38
N ASP A 130 -23.44 -20.72 10.21
CA ASP A 130 -24.88 -20.66 9.97
C ASP A 130 -25.30 -19.36 9.29
N LEU A 131 -25.97 -19.51 8.14
CA LEU A 131 -26.64 -18.42 7.45
C LEU A 131 -28.05 -18.24 8.01
N LEU A 132 -28.28 -17.11 8.66
CA LEU A 132 -29.56 -16.76 9.26
C LEU A 132 -30.13 -15.50 8.59
N THR A 133 -31.37 -15.16 8.94
CA THR A 133 -32.06 -13.98 8.42
C THR A 133 -32.42 -13.03 9.54
N ILE A 134 -32.29 -11.73 9.29
CA ILE A 134 -32.59 -10.65 10.24
C ILE A 134 -33.38 -9.54 9.53
N CYS A 135 -34.20 -8.79 10.27
CA CYS A 135 -34.96 -7.65 9.76
C CYS A 135 -34.65 -6.35 10.53
N PRO A 136 -33.39 -5.88 10.56
CA PRO A 136 -33.03 -4.68 11.29
C PRO A 136 -33.39 -3.44 10.46
N ALA A 137 -33.91 -2.41 11.14
CA ALA A 137 -34.07 -1.10 10.53
C ALA A 137 -32.71 -0.45 10.25
N ASP A 138 -31.73 -0.67 11.13
CA ASP A 138 -30.36 -0.19 11.00
C ASP A 138 -29.56 -1.06 10.02
N LYS A 139 -28.88 -0.43 9.06
CA LYS A 139 -28.05 -1.12 8.07
C LYS A 139 -26.77 -1.69 8.68
N GLU A 140 -26.23 -1.07 9.74
CA GLU A 140 -25.01 -1.54 10.40
C GLU A 140 -25.18 -2.89 11.09
N LEU A 141 -26.43 -3.23 11.44
CA LEU A 141 -26.79 -4.51 12.08
C LEU A 141 -27.03 -5.64 11.07
N ARG A 142 -26.98 -5.35 9.76
CA ARG A 142 -27.13 -6.36 8.70
C ARG A 142 -25.84 -7.15 8.52
N GLY A 143 -25.93 -8.36 8.00
CA GLY A 143 -24.76 -9.16 7.66
C GLY A 143 -23.90 -8.46 6.60
N LYS A 144 -22.59 -8.40 6.83
CA LYS A 144 -21.59 -7.90 5.86
C LYS A 144 -20.88 -9.12 5.24
N PHE A 145 -21.03 -9.29 3.93
CA PHE A 145 -20.50 -10.43 3.16
C PHE A 145 -19.48 -9.98 2.12
N THR A 146 -18.40 -10.75 1.94
CA THR A 146 -17.48 -10.58 0.81
C THR A 146 -18.03 -11.31 -0.42
N GLU A 147 -17.52 -11.03 -1.63
CA GLU A 147 -17.97 -11.77 -2.83
C GLU A 147 -17.71 -13.27 -2.72
N ALA A 148 -16.58 -13.68 -2.14
CA ALA A 148 -16.27 -15.08 -1.89
C ALA A 148 -17.28 -15.74 -0.94
N GLU A 149 -17.75 -15.02 0.09
CA GLU A 149 -18.78 -15.54 0.99
C GLU A 149 -20.15 -15.63 0.31
N ILE A 150 -20.49 -14.66 -0.55
CA ILE A 150 -21.72 -14.70 -1.36
C ILE A 150 -21.73 -15.92 -2.27
N GLU A 151 -20.60 -16.22 -2.92
CA GLU A 151 -20.44 -17.43 -3.74
C GLU A 151 -20.55 -18.70 -2.90
N HIS A 152 -19.85 -18.75 -1.75
CA HIS A 152 -19.87 -19.89 -0.82
C HIS A 152 -21.28 -20.25 -0.37
N TYR A 153 -22.11 -19.25 -0.03
CA TYR A 153 -23.50 -19.46 0.39
C TYR A 153 -24.48 -19.57 -0.78
N GLY A 154 -24.03 -19.46 -2.04
CA GLY A 154 -24.89 -19.54 -3.22
C GLY A 154 -25.82 -18.34 -3.40
N LEU A 155 -25.47 -17.18 -2.85
CA LEU A 155 -26.30 -15.95 -2.84
C LEU A 155 -26.05 -15.03 -4.05
N GLN A 156 -25.33 -15.51 -5.07
CA GLN A 156 -24.92 -14.75 -6.25
C GLN A 156 -26.06 -14.08 -7.03
N TYR A 157 -27.28 -14.60 -6.93
CA TYR A 157 -28.47 -14.06 -7.60
C TYR A 157 -29.36 -13.20 -6.69
N CYS A 158 -28.96 -13.00 -5.43
CA CYS A 158 -29.68 -12.16 -4.49
C CYS A 158 -29.37 -10.67 -4.73
N GLU A 159 -30.32 -9.80 -4.37
CA GLU A 159 -30.11 -8.35 -4.39
C GLU A 159 -29.05 -8.00 -3.32
N LYS A 160 -27.99 -7.29 -3.72
CA LYS A 160 -26.89 -6.88 -2.85
C LYS A 160 -26.76 -5.36 -2.82
N GLU A 161 -26.51 -4.81 -1.64
CA GLU A 161 -26.15 -3.41 -1.41
C GLU A 161 -24.68 -3.35 -1.00
N GLU A 162 -23.83 -2.61 -1.74
CA GLU A 162 -22.44 -2.36 -1.33
C GLU A 162 -22.44 -1.57 -0.03
N VAL A 163 -21.70 -2.07 0.95
CA VAL A 163 -21.45 -1.38 2.22
C VAL A 163 -20.30 -0.44 1.96
N THR A 164 -20.62 0.82 1.68
CA THR A 164 -19.65 1.90 1.71
C THR A 164 -19.43 2.23 3.18
N ASP A 165 -18.28 1.84 3.74
CA ASP A 165 -17.80 2.42 5.00
C ASP A 165 -17.48 3.90 4.72
N ASP A 166 -18.53 4.74 4.70
CA ASP A 166 -18.40 6.19 4.85
C ASP A 166 -18.01 6.43 6.31
N ASP A 167 -16.72 6.27 6.63
CA ASP A 167 -15.97 6.96 7.70
C ASP A 167 -14.66 6.22 8.04
N GLU A 168 -13.54 6.69 7.45
CA GLU A 168 -12.32 7.17 8.13
C GLU A 168 -11.28 7.64 7.10
#